data_AF-A0A1D2A2V6-F1
#
_entry.id   AF-A0A1D2A2V6-F1
#
_cell.length_a   1.000
_cell.length_b   1.000
_cell.length_c   1.000
_cell.angle_alpha   90.00
_cell.angle_beta   90.00
_cell.angle_gamma   90.00
#
_symmetry.space_group_name_H-M   'P 1'
#
loop_
_entity.id
_entity.type
_entity.pdbx_description
1 polymer ?
#
loop_
_entity_poly.entity_id
_entity_poly.type
_entity_poly.pdbx_seq_one_letter_code
_entity_poly.pdbx_strand_id
1 'polypeptide(L)'
;MASKQQKYAKLEAHSGYTGLWKTDLSNACIASPGFCCTSIFCSWCVSYHLRKRALHNDMTRYLCCNGDWPCSGRCGEQSCPEFCLCTEVFFCFPQSVASTRWMLQDEMRLQNTECDNCIIGTMFAAQYLACLCWIAACISGNDILNDLAILADNIADILWCSVCACMQTQHKVQMDERDTNPAVGMPYAAPLPQAMGAPPPAPAYNTYTPPAQQGFGGYPP
;
A
#
# COMPACT_ATOMS: atom_id res chain seq x y z
N MET A 1 -20.63 1.32 13.12
CA MET A 1 -19.98 0.25 13.91
C MET A 1 -19.41 -0.89 13.05
N ALA A 2 -20.06 -1.28 11.93
CA ALA A 2 -19.53 -2.26 10.97
C ALA A 2 -18.11 -1.95 10.42
N SER A 3 -17.80 -0.68 10.14
CA SER A 3 -16.48 -0.27 9.61
C SER A 3 -15.31 -0.56 10.57
N LYS A 4 -15.50 -0.44 11.90
CA LYS A 4 -14.44 -0.80 12.86
C LYS A 4 -14.23 -2.31 12.91
N GLN A 5 -15.31 -3.07 12.93
CA GLN A 5 -15.27 -4.54 12.93
C GLN A 5 -14.65 -5.11 11.65
N GLN A 6 -14.91 -4.51 10.49
CA GLN A 6 -14.24 -4.87 9.24
C GLN A 6 -12.72 -4.59 9.28
N LYS A 7 -12.31 -3.49 9.91
CA LYS A 7 -10.88 -3.19 10.12
C LYS A 7 -10.22 -4.18 11.07
N TYR A 8 -10.87 -4.54 12.17
CA TYR A 8 -10.36 -5.56 13.10
C TYR A 8 -10.29 -6.93 12.44
N ALA A 9 -11.32 -7.33 11.69
CA ALA A 9 -11.30 -8.59 10.93
C ALA A 9 -10.18 -8.60 9.87
N LYS A 10 -9.88 -7.45 9.25
CA LYS A 10 -8.75 -7.32 8.32
C LYS A 10 -7.41 -7.45 9.05
N LEU A 11 -7.24 -6.79 10.19
CA LEU A 11 -6.05 -6.91 11.04
C LEU A 11 -5.84 -8.37 11.53
N GLU A 12 -6.91 -9.05 11.92
CA GLU A 12 -6.89 -10.46 12.30
C GLU A 12 -6.52 -11.36 11.11
N ALA A 13 -7.01 -11.05 9.90
CA ALA A 13 -6.63 -11.75 8.68
C ALA A 13 -5.12 -11.60 8.38
N HIS A 14 -4.53 -10.42 8.63
CA HIS A 14 -3.10 -10.19 8.44
C HIS A 14 -2.24 -11.02 9.42
N SER A 15 -2.75 -11.27 10.63
CA SER A 15 -2.08 -12.14 11.60
C SER A 15 -2.00 -13.60 11.16
N GLY A 16 -2.87 -14.03 10.23
CA GLY A 16 -2.91 -15.40 9.68
C GLY A 16 -2.16 -15.58 8.36
N TYR A 17 -1.47 -14.55 7.86
CA TYR A 17 -0.64 -14.63 6.66
C TYR A 17 0.58 -15.52 6.91
N THR A 18 0.92 -16.43 5.99
CA THR A 18 2.06 -17.36 6.16
C THR A 18 3.16 -17.13 5.12
N GLY A 19 2.91 -16.28 4.13
CA GLY A 19 3.89 -15.92 3.11
C GLY A 19 4.96 -14.99 3.68
N LEU A 20 6.21 -15.26 3.35
CA LEU A 20 7.33 -14.36 3.62
C LEU A 20 7.72 -13.64 2.34
N TRP A 21 8.21 -12.41 2.47
CA TRP A 21 8.79 -11.69 1.34
C TRP A 21 9.98 -12.46 0.78
N LYS A 22 10.10 -12.51 -0.55
CA LYS A 22 11.22 -13.17 -1.23
C LYS A 22 12.59 -12.59 -0.86
N THR A 23 12.62 -11.32 -0.50
CA THR A 23 13.84 -10.63 -0.06
C THR A 23 13.48 -9.67 1.06
N ASP A 24 14.26 -9.71 2.14
CA ASP A 24 14.14 -8.76 3.23
C ASP A 24 14.47 -7.33 2.79
N LEU A 25 13.93 -6.34 3.49
CA LEU A 25 14.17 -4.94 3.13
C LEU A 25 15.64 -4.54 3.20
N SER A 26 16.39 -5.13 4.14
CA SER A 26 17.85 -4.94 4.28
C SER A 26 18.65 -5.46 3.09
N ASN A 27 18.19 -6.55 2.47
CA ASN A 27 18.86 -7.21 1.35
C ASN A 27 18.27 -6.80 -0.01
N ALA A 28 17.12 -6.12 -0.05
CA ALA A 28 16.46 -5.69 -1.28
C ALA A 28 17.39 -4.85 -2.15
N CYS A 29 18.19 -4.00 -1.51
CA CYS A 29 19.16 -3.13 -2.14
C CYS A 29 20.34 -3.90 -2.81
N ILE A 30 20.65 -5.13 -2.37
CA ILE A 30 21.67 -6.02 -2.96
C ILE A 30 21.05 -6.98 -4.00
N ALA A 31 19.79 -7.37 -3.83
CA ALA A 31 19.09 -8.26 -4.75
C ALA A 31 18.86 -7.63 -6.13
N SER A 32 18.75 -6.30 -6.22
CA SER A 32 18.62 -5.57 -7.49
C SER A 32 19.21 -4.16 -7.39
N PRO A 33 20.55 -4.03 -7.35
CA PRO A 33 21.21 -2.76 -7.08
C PRO A 33 20.96 -1.72 -8.18
N GLY A 34 20.91 -2.13 -9.44
CA GLY A 34 20.60 -1.21 -10.55
C GLY A 34 19.18 -0.63 -10.47
N PHE A 35 18.22 -1.42 -10.03
CA PHE A 35 16.84 -0.95 -9.83
C PHE A 35 16.71 -0.09 -8.58
N CYS A 36 17.43 -0.42 -7.51
CA CYS A 36 17.51 0.41 -6.32
C CYS A 36 18.06 1.81 -6.66
N CYS A 37 19.18 1.90 -7.40
CA CYS A 37 19.72 3.18 -7.85
C CYS A 37 18.69 3.97 -8.69
N THR A 38 18.00 3.29 -9.61
CA THR A 38 16.94 3.93 -10.42
C THR A 38 15.79 4.43 -9.53
N SER A 39 15.45 3.70 -8.47
CA SER A 39 14.43 4.06 -7.49
C SER A 39 14.85 5.22 -6.60
N ILE A 40 16.15 5.49 -6.44
CA ILE A 40 16.66 6.68 -5.73
C ILE A 40 16.58 7.92 -6.63
N PHE A 41 16.97 7.80 -7.90
CA PHE A 41 17.01 8.94 -8.83
C PHE A 41 15.66 9.29 -9.47
N CYS A 42 14.73 8.34 -9.59
CA CYS A 42 13.40 8.51 -10.19
C CYS A 42 12.32 7.88 -9.29
N SER A 43 12.34 8.17 -7.99
CA SER A 43 11.43 7.60 -6.99
C SER A 43 9.96 7.70 -7.40
N TRP A 44 9.53 8.88 -7.88
CA TRP A 44 8.17 9.11 -8.33
C TRP A 44 7.80 8.20 -9.52
N CYS A 45 8.66 8.15 -10.54
CA CYS A 45 8.45 7.35 -11.75
C CYS A 45 8.29 5.86 -11.41
N VAL A 46 9.17 5.35 -10.54
CA VAL A 46 9.15 3.95 -10.11
C VAL A 46 7.88 3.64 -9.31
N SER A 47 7.47 4.53 -8.41
CA SER A 47 6.23 4.38 -7.63
C SER A 47 4.99 4.34 -8.53
N TYR A 48 4.92 5.20 -9.55
CA TYR A 48 3.85 5.18 -10.56
C TYR A 48 3.78 3.83 -11.29
N HIS A 49 4.92 3.35 -11.82
CA HIS A 49 4.97 2.09 -12.55
C HIS A 49 4.67 0.88 -11.67
N LEU A 50 5.18 0.85 -10.44
CA LEU A 50 4.91 -0.22 -9.48
C LEU A 50 3.43 -0.24 -9.08
N ARG A 51 2.82 0.91 -8.82
CA ARG A 51 1.39 0.99 -8.48
C ARG A 51 0.52 0.49 -9.63
N LYS A 52 0.81 0.89 -10.87
CA LYS A 52 0.10 0.41 -12.07
C LYS A 52 0.28 -1.09 -12.26
N ARG A 53 1.48 -1.63 -12.01
CA ARG A 53 1.76 -3.07 -12.07
C ARG A 53 1.10 -3.87 -10.94
N ALA A 54 1.01 -3.30 -9.74
CA ALA A 54 0.30 -3.92 -8.62
C ALA A 54 -1.19 -4.13 -8.97
N LEU A 55 -1.80 -3.18 -9.68
CA LEU A 55 -3.16 -3.26 -10.21
C LEU A 55 -3.31 -4.13 -11.47
N HIS A 56 -2.28 -4.90 -11.85
CA HIS A 56 -2.26 -5.71 -13.08
C HIS A 56 -2.52 -4.88 -14.36
N ASN A 57 -2.07 -3.63 -14.39
CA ASN A 57 -2.33 -2.64 -15.45
C ASN A 57 -3.81 -2.28 -15.69
N ASP A 58 -4.72 -2.73 -14.81
CA ASP A 58 -6.13 -2.43 -14.90
C ASP A 58 -6.49 -1.24 -14.01
N MET A 59 -6.52 -0.05 -14.62
CA MET A 59 -6.80 1.20 -13.94
C MET A 59 -8.25 1.35 -13.48
N THR A 60 -9.17 0.43 -13.84
CA THR A 60 -10.56 0.47 -13.35
C THR A 60 -10.66 0.14 -11.87
N ARG A 61 -9.66 -0.58 -11.33
CA ARG A 61 -9.55 -0.94 -9.91
C ARG A 61 -8.80 0.10 -9.07
N TYR A 62 -8.36 1.20 -9.70
CA TYR A 62 -7.59 2.23 -9.03
C TYR A 62 -8.48 3.03 -8.07
N LEU A 63 -8.04 3.11 -6.82
CA LEU A 63 -8.54 4.02 -5.79
C LEU A 63 -7.34 4.79 -5.23
N CYS A 64 -7.46 6.12 -5.19
CA CYS A 64 -6.44 7.02 -4.66
C CYS A 64 -6.09 6.64 -3.23
N CYS A 65 -4.79 6.54 -2.93
CA CYS A 65 -4.27 6.16 -1.61
C CYS A 65 -4.89 4.87 -1.05
N ASN A 66 -5.37 3.98 -1.94
CA ASN A 66 -6.03 2.72 -1.62
C ASN A 66 -7.32 2.82 -0.80
N GLY A 67 -8.00 3.98 -0.79
CA GLY A 67 -9.26 4.13 -0.04
C GLY A 67 -9.09 4.48 1.45
N ASP A 68 -7.86 4.45 1.95
CA ASP A 68 -7.54 4.64 3.38
C ASP A 68 -7.50 6.12 3.80
N TRP A 69 -7.30 7.02 2.83
CA TRP A 69 -7.22 8.47 3.05
C TRP A 69 -8.50 9.21 2.67
N PRO A 70 -8.79 10.36 3.30
CA PRO A 70 -9.99 11.16 3.03
C PRO A 70 -10.05 11.77 1.62
N CYS A 71 -8.95 11.75 0.86
CA CYS A 71 -8.91 12.15 -0.55
C CYS A 71 -9.51 11.10 -1.51
N SER A 72 -9.59 9.84 -1.08
CA SER A 72 -10.10 8.71 -1.88
C SER A 72 -11.58 8.89 -2.22
N GLY A 73 -11.99 8.63 -3.46
CA GLY A 73 -13.39 8.77 -3.90
C GLY A 73 -13.84 10.20 -4.22
N ARG A 74 -13.00 11.21 -4.00
CA ARG A 74 -13.37 12.64 -4.18
C ARG A 74 -12.59 13.35 -5.28
N CYS A 75 -11.48 12.79 -5.74
CA CYS A 75 -10.60 13.40 -6.74
C CYS A 75 -10.95 13.06 -8.20
N GLY A 76 -12.15 12.53 -8.50
CA GLY A 76 -12.52 12.17 -9.88
C GLY A 76 -11.73 10.99 -10.46
N GLU A 77 -11.22 10.11 -9.59
CA GLU A 77 -10.34 8.98 -9.93
C GLU A 77 -10.96 8.00 -10.96
N GLN A 78 -12.29 7.91 -11.04
CA GLN A 78 -12.98 7.08 -12.03
C GLN A 78 -12.96 7.68 -13.45
N SER A 79 -12.83 9.00 -13.58
CA SER A 79 -12.82 9.68 -14.87
C SER A 79 -11.42 9.76 -15.48
N CYS A 80 -10.38 9.94 -14.66
CA CYS A 80 -8.97 10.02 -15.08
C CYS A 80 -8.04 9.38 -14.04
N PRO A 81 -7.96 8.03 -13.98
CA PRO A 81 -7.20 7.33 -12.94
C PRO A 81 -5.68 7.54 -13.06
N GLU A 82 -5.15 7.70 -14.27
CA GLU A 82 -3.70 7.92 -14.48
C GLU A 82 -3.24 9.30 -13.97
N PHE A 83 -4.05 10.33 -14.17
CA PHE A 83 -3.75 11.67 -13.64
C PHE A 83 -3.84 11.71 -12.12
N CYS A 84 -4.85 11.04 -11.55
CA CYS A 84 -4.98 10.90 -10.10
C CYS A 84 -3.79 10.11 -9.52
N LEU A 85 -3.35 9.04 -10.18
CA LEU A 85 -2.18 8.27 -9.79
C LEU A 85 -0.88 9.12 -9.85
N CYS A 86 -0.72 9.93 -10.89
CA CYS A 86 0.38 10.88 -10.98
C CYS A 86 0.36 11.84 -9.79
N THR A 87 -0.80 12.41 -9.49
CA THR A 87 -0.99 13.33 -8.36
C THR A 87 -0.70 12.65 -7.01
N GLU A 88 -1.16 11.41 -6.81
CA GLU A 88 -0.87 10.62 -5.61
C GLU A 88 0.64 10.39 -5.44
N VAL A 89 1.34 10.05 -6.52
CA VAL A 89 2.77 9.81 -6.48
C VAL A 89 3.56 11.09 -6.20
N PHE A 90 3.15 12.24 -6.72
CA PHE A 90 3.86 13.52 -6.50
C PHE A 90 3.57 14.12 -5.13
N PHE A 91 2.30 14.17 -4.70
CA PHE A 91 1.89 14.86 -3.48
C PHE A 91 1.76 13.93 -2.27
N CYS A 92 1.67 12.62 -2.48
CA CYS A 92 1.47 11.62 -1.44
C CYS A 92 2.44 10.44 -1.62
N PHE A 93 3.69 10.71 -2.03
CA PHE A 93 4.69 9.69 -2.33
C PHE A 93 4.83 8.61 -1.23
N PRO A 94 5.02 8.97 0.06
CA PRO A 94 5.06 8.00 1.16
C PRO A 94 3.85 7.06 1.19
N GLN A 95 2.66 7.63 1.01
CA GLN A 95 1.41 6.91 1.05
C GLN A 95 1.23 6.01 -0.18
N SER A 96 1.68 6.45 -1.36
CA SER A 96 1.68 5.62 -2.57
C SER A 96 2.52 4.35 -2.37
N VAL A 97 3.73 4.50 -1.82
CA VAL A 97 4.63 3.36 -1.57
C VAL A 97 4.05 2.43 -0.49
N ALA A 98 3.58 2.99 0.64
CA ALA A 98 2.99 2.21 1.73
C ALA A 98 1.73 1.46 1.29
N SER A 99 0.84 2.12 0.55
CA SER A 99 -0.40 1.51 0.08
C SER A 99 -0.16 0.42 -0.98
N THR A 100 0.91 0.55 -1.78
CA THR A 100 1.37 -0.52 -2.68
C THR A 100 1.87 -1.72 -1.91
N ARG A 101 2.60 -1.48 -0.80
CA ARG A 101 3.02 -2.57 0.09
C ARG A 101 1.82 -3.33 0.63
N TRP A 102 0.84 -2.64 1.22
CA TRP A 102 -0.34 -3.29 1.81
C TRP A 102 -1.15 -4.07 0.77
N MET A 103 -1.27 -3.54 -0.45
CA MET A 103 -1.89 -4.24 -1.56
C MET A 103 -1.18 -5.57 -1.85
N LEU A 104 0.15 -5.59 -1.94
CA LEU A 104 0.91 -6.82 -2.16
C LEU A 104 0.84 -7.80 -0.98
N GLN A 105 0.84 -7.28 0.25
CA GLN A 105 0.68 -8.10 1.45
C GLN A 105 -0.68 -8.80 1.47
N ASP A 106 -1.74 -8.10 1.09
CA ASP A 106 -3.08 -8.67 1.02
C ASP A 106 -3.23 -9.66 -0.15
N GLU A 107 -2.64 -9.34 -1.31
CA GLU A 107 -2.74 -10.16 -2.52
C GLU A 107 -2.03 -11.52 -2.37
N MET A 108 -0.82 -11.52 -1.80
CA MET A 108 0.05 -12.69 -1.68
C MET A 108 0.13 -13.23 -0.25
N ARG A 109 -0.67 -12.69 0.68
CA ARG A 109 -0.67 -13.04 2.11
C ARG A 109 0.74 -13.01 2.72
N LEU A 110 1.41 -11.87 2.57
CA LEU A 110 2.80 -11.67 3.01
C LEU A 110 2.86 -10.99 4.39
N GLN A 111 3.71 -11.52 5.27
CA GLN A 111 4.03 -10.90 6.56
C GLN A 111 5.33 -10.11 6.51
N ASN A 112 5.35 -8.98 7.22
CA ASN A 112 6.58 -8.24 7.46
C ASN A 112 7.42 -8.98 8.51
N THR A 113 8.73 -8.95 8.34
CA THR A 113 9.66 -9.38 9.38
C THR A 113 9.75 -8.32 10.49
N GLU A 114 10.27 -8.70 11.65
CA GLU A 114 10.54 -7.77 12.77
C GLU A 114 11.48 -6.63 12.34
N CYS A 115 12.45 -6.94 11.46
CA CYS A 115 13.37 -5.95 10.90
C CYS A 115 12.63 -4.94 10.01
N ASP A 116 11.75 -5.41 9.12
CA ASP A 116 10.92 -4.54 8.27
C ASP A 116 10.03 -3.62 9.12
N ASN A 117 9.42 -4.16 10.20
CA ASN A 117 8.60 -3.38 11.13
C ASN A 117 9.42 -2.30 11.85
N CYS A 118 10.66 -2.60 12.25
CA CYS A 118 11.55 -1.63 12.88
C CYS A 118 11.95 -0.51 11.90
N ILE A 119 12.33 -0.86 10.67
CA ILE A 119 12.76 0.11 9.64
C ILE A 119 11.59 1.03 9.26
N ILE A 120 10.43 0.45 8.94
CA ILE A 120 9.22 1.21 8.56
C ILE A 120 8.72 2.04 9.75
N GLY A 121 8.76 1.49 10.97
CA GLY A 121 8.40 2.20 12.19
C GLY A 121 9.30 3.41 12.46
N THR A 122 10.62 3.25 12.28
CA THR A 122 11.60 4.33 12.45
C THR A 122 11.37 5.44 11.43
N MET A 123 11.11 5.09 10.17
CA MET A 123 10.80 6.05 9.09
C MET A 123 9.56 6.89 9.42
N PHE A 124 8.48 6.25 9.87
CA PHE A 124 7.28 6.98 10.30
C PHE A 124 7.53 7.83 11.54
N ALA A 125 8.22 7.30 12.55
CA ALA A 125 8.53 8.02 13.77
C ALA A 125 9.36 9.29 13.50
N ALA A 126 10.36 9.21 12.60
CA ALA A 126 11.14 10.36 12.17
C ALA A 126 10.28 11.44 11.50
N GLN A 127 9.34 11.05 10.64
CA GLN A 127 8.42 12.00 10.00
C GLN A 127 7.49 12.69 11.01
N TYR A 128 6.94 11.93 11.96
CA TYR A 128 6.11 12.50 13.02
C TYR A 128 6.90 13.46 13.90
N LEU A 129 8.16 13.12 14.22
CA LEU A 129 9.05 14.00 14.98
C LEU A 129 9.33 15.30 14.22
N ALA A 130 9.67 15.22 12.92
CA ALA A 130 9.88 16.41 12.08
C ALA A 130 8.63 17.31 12.06
N CYS A 131 7.44 16.72 11.92
CA CYS A 131 6.18 17.46 11.96
C CYS A 131 5.95 18.15 13.33
N LEU A 132 6.22 17.45 14.43
CA LEU A 132 6.12 18.05 15.78
C LEU A 132 7.12 19.18 15.98
N CYS A 133 8.35 19.04 15.49
CA CYS A 133 9.36 20.10 15.52
C CYS A 133 8.92 21.33 14.72
N TRP A 134 8.34 21.13 13.53
CA TRP A 134 7.75 22.23 12.74
C TRP A 134 6.62 22.96 13.46
N ILE A 135 5.70 22.22 14.09
CA ILE A 135 4.61 22.82 14.89
C ILE A 135 5.20 23.60 16.08
N ALA A 136 6.17 23.03 16.78
CA ALA A 136 6.83 23.67 17.91
C ALA A 136 7.59 24.94 17.51
N ALA A 137 8.25 24.94 16.35
CA ALA A 137 8.92 26.10 15.78
C ALA A 137 7.93 27.22 15.41
N CYS A 138 6.79 26.86 14.79
CA CYS A 138 5.72 27.80 14.45
C CYS A 138 5.09 28.46 15.69
N ILE A 139 4.93 27.72 16.80
CA ILE A 139 4.33 28.24 18.04
C ILE A 139 5.34 29.07 18.85
N SER A 140 6.59 28.62 18.94
CA SER A 140 7.59 29.23 19.83
C SER A 140 8.30 30.43 19.22
N GLY A 141 8.34 30.54 17.88
CA GLY A 141 9.02 31.63 17.17
C GLY A 141 10.52 31.75 17.46
N ASN A 142 11.16 30.65 17.88
CA ASN A 142 12.57 30.61 18.28
C ASN A 142 13.42 29.98 17.18
N ASP A 143 14.51 30.66 16.79
CA ASP A 143 15.41 30.24 15.70
C ASP A 143 16.05 28.86 15.95
N ILE A 144 16.34 28.50 17.21
CA ILE A 144 16.92 27.19 17.54
C ILE A 144 15.95 26.05 17.25
N LEU A 145 14.65 26.27 17.50
CA LEU A 145 13.62 25.29 17.18
C LEU A 145 13.38 25.20 15.67
N ASN A 146 13.57 26.30 14.95
CA ASN A 146 13.50 26.32 13.49
C ASN A 146 14.64 25.48 12.87
N ASP A 147 15.88 25.71 13.31
CA ASP A 147 17.05 24.92 12.89
C ASP A 147 16.89 23.43 13.21
N LEU A 148 16.34 23.11 14.39
CA LEU A 148 16.04 21.73 14.77
C LEU A 148 14.95 21.10 13.88
N ALA A 149 13.92 21.87 13.53
CA ALA A 149 12.86 21.41 12.62
C ALA A 149 13.43 21.11 11.22
N ILE A 150 14.25 21.98 10.67
CA ILE A 150 14.93 21.78 9.39
C ILE A 150 15.83 20.55 9.43
N LEU A 151 16.62 20.37 10.51
CA LEU A 151 17.48 19.21 10.66
C LEU A 151 16.67 17.91 10.73
N ALA A 152 15.60 17.88 11.53
CA ALA A 152 14.74 16.72 11.67
C ALA A 152 14.05 16.35 10.34
N ASP A 153 13.61 17.36 9.58
CA ASP A 153 12.99 17.19 8.26
C ASP A 153 13.98 16.62 7.24
N ASN A 154 15.21 17.16 7.18
CA ASN A 154 16.28 16.62 6.33
C ASN A 154 16.62 15.15 6.67
N ILE A 155 16.66 14.81 7.96
CA ILE A 155 16.90 13.41 8.38
C ILE A 155 15.73 12.53 7.94
N ALA A 156 14.50 12.99 8.12
CA ALA A 156 13.31 12.27 7.66
C ALA A 156 13.37 12.04 6.15
N ASP A 157 13.69 13.06 5.34
CA ASP A 157 13.79 12.96 3.88
C ASP A 157 14.86 11.95 3.43
N ILE A 158 16.02 11.91 4.09
CA ILE A 158 17.07 10.92 3.80
C ILE A 158 16.58 9.50 4.11
N LEU A 159 15.91 9.32 5.26
CA LEU A 159 15.33 8.03 5.64
C LEU A 159 14.24 7.62 4.63
N TRP A 160 13.38 8.54 4.21
CA TRP A 160 12.34 8.29 3.22
C TRP A 160 12.91 7.89 1.87
N CYS A 161 13.89 8.64 1.35
CA CYS A 161 14.51 8.35 0.06
C CYS A 161 15.18 6.96 0.04
N SER A 162 15.92 6.63 1.09
CA SER A 162 16.64 5.35 1.20
C SER A 162 15.70 4.16 1.43
N VAL A 163 14.80 4.26 2.41
CA VAL A 163 13.86 3.18 2.75
C VAL A 163 12.85 2.96 1.64
N CYS A 164 12.31 4.02 1.03
CA CYS A 164 11.38 3.87 -0.11
C CYS A 164 12.06 3.23 -1.31
N ALA A 165 13.34 3.49 -1.56
CA ALA A 165 14.07 2.82 -2.64
C ALA A 165 14.19 1.31 -2.38
N CYS A 166 14.57 0.89 -1.17
CA CYS A 166 14.61 -0.54 -0.84
C CYS A 166 13.18 -1.15 -0.86
N MET A 167 12.14 -0.45 -0.38
CA MET A 167 10.74 -0.94 -0.42
C MET A 167 10.24 -1.13 -1.85
N GLN A 168 10.47 -0.14 -2.73
CA GLN A 168 10.09 -0.23 -4.14
C GLN A 168 10.83 -1.37 -4.86
N THR A 169 12.10 -1.61 -4.49
CA THR A 169 12.87 -2.74 -5.02
C THR A 169 12.30 -4.08 -4.54
N GLN A 170 11.94 -4.18 -3.26
CA GLN A 170 11.27 -5.35 -2.70
C GLN A 170 9.92 -5.62 -3.41
N HIS A 171 9.11 -4.57 -3.63
CA HIS A 171 7.85 -4.66 -4.37
C HIS A 171 8.08 -5.20 -5.79
N LYS A 172 9.10 -4.69 -6.50
CA LYS A 172 9.44 -5.14 -7.84
C LYS A 172 9.79 -6.63 -7.88
N VAL A 173 10.69 -7.08 -7.02
CA VAL A 173 11.12 -8.49 -6.95
C VAL A 173 9.95 -9.41 -6.62
N GLN A 174 9.06 -8.98 -5.72
CA GLN A 174 7.87 -9.74 -5.35
C GLN A 174 6.86 -9.80 -6.50
N MET A 175 6.64 -8.69 -7.21
CA MET A 175 5.79 -8.69 -8.41
C MET A 175 6.40 -9.53 -9.55
N ASP A 176 7.72 -9.53 -9.71
CA ASP A 176 8.40 -10.38 -10.70
C ASP A 176 8.15 -11.87 -10.42
N GLU A 177 8.14 -12.28 -9.15
CA GLU A 177 7.78 -13.64 -8.75
C GLU A 177 6.30 -13.95 -9.02
N ARG A 178 5.39 -13.05 -8.63
CA ARG A 178 3.95 -13.18 -8.88
C ARG A 178 3.64 -13.34 -10.37
N ASP A 179 4.26 -12.50 -11.20
CA ASP A 179 4.05 -12.52 -12.65
C ASP A 179 4.66 -13.77 -13.31
N THR A 180 5.70 -14.36 -12.69
CA THR A 180 6.31 -15.63 -13.14
C THR A 180 5.50 -16.85 -12.67
N ASN A 181 4.86 -16.77 -11.50
CA ASN A 181 4.02 -17.83 -10.94
C ASN A 181 2.65 -17.29 -10.50
N PRO A 182 1.65 -17.24 -11.41
CA PRO A 182 0.33 -16.68 -11.13
C PRO A 182 -0.44 -17.40 -10.01
N ALA A 183 -0.02 -18.60 -9.60
CA ALA A 183 -0.61 -19.34 -8.49
C ALA A 183 -0.32 -18.70 -7.11
N VAL A 184 0.58 -17.71 -7.02
CA VAL A 184 0.96 -17.03 -5.78
C VAL A 184 0.06 -15.81 -5.46
N GLY A 185 -0.66 -15.27 -6.46
CA GLY A 185 -1.52 -14.10 -6.28
C GLY A 185 -3.01 -14.44 -6.21
N MET A 186 -3.71 -13.96 -5.18
CA MET A 186 -5.17 -13.94 -5.14
C MET A 186 -5.67 -12.57 -5.64
N PRO A 187 -6.81 -12.44 -6.35
CA PRO A 187 -7.27 -11.14 -6.82
C PRO A 187 -7.53 -10.16 -5.65
N TYR A 188 -6.70 -9.11 -5.55
CA TYR A 188 -6.90 -8.03 -4.59
C TYR A 188 -8.05 -7.12 -5.03
N ALA A 189 -8.99 -6.89 -4.11
CA ALA A 189 -9.98 -5.83 -4.21
C ALA A 189 -9.62 -4.73 -3.20
N ALA A 190 -9.39 -3.52 -3.68
CA ALA A 190 -9.12 -2.38 -2.82
C ALA A 190 -10.31 -2.13 -1.86
N PRO A 191 -10.04 -1.77 -0.60
CA PRO A 191 -11.10 -1.53 0.37
C PRO A 191 -11.98 -0.36 -0.09
N LEU A 192 -13.29 -0.47 0.17
CA LEU A 192 -14.24 0.59 -0.14
C LEU A 192 -13.77 1.91 0.50
N PRO A 193 -13.81 3.05 -0.22
CA PRO A 193 -13.40 4.34 0.32
C PRO A 193 -14.04 4.59 1.67
N GLN A 194 -13.25 5.04 2.64
CA GLN A 194 -13.75 5.41 3.96
C GLN A 194 -14.66 6.64 3.87
N ALA A 195 -15.94 6.40 3.60
CA ALA A 195 -16.97 7.42 3.68
C ALA A 195 -17.19 7.78 5.16
N MET A 196 -16.57 8.85 5.63
CA MET A 196 -17.03 9.52 6.84
C MET A 196 -18.43 10.09 6.58
N GLY A 197 -19.47 9.30 6.89
CA GLY A 197 -20.85 9.76 6.96
C GLY A 197 -21.89 9.13 6.02
N ALA A 198 -21.56 8.12 5.21
CA ALA A 198 -22.57 7.44 4.39
C ALA A 198 -23.07 6.15 5.08
N PRO A 199 -24.40 5.85 5.06
CA PRO A 199 -24.90 4.57 5.52
C PRO A 199 -24.27 3.43 4.70
N PRO A 200 -23.95 2.29 5.32
CA PRO A 200 -23.28 1.19 4.63
C PRO A 200 -24.15 0.70 3.47
N PRO A 201 -23.60 0.52 2.26
CA PRO A 201 -24.30 -0.22 1.21
C PRO A 201 -24.51 -1.66 1.68
N ALA A 202 -25.70 -2.19 1.40
CA ALA A 202 -26.12 -3.54 1.79
C ALA A 202 -25.11 -4.60 1.29
N PRO A 203 -24.86 -5.67 2.06
CA PRO A 203 -23.92 -6.71 1.65
C PRO A 203 -24.43 -7.40 0.39
N ALA A 204 -23.65 -7.32 -0.70
CA ALA A 204 -23.83 -8.18 -1.86
C ALA A 204 -23.46 -9.61 -1.42
N TYR A 205 -24.48 -10.42 -1.14
CA TYR A 205 -24.32 -11.85 -0.99
C TYR A 205 -23.79 -12.38 -2.32
N ASN A 206 -22.53 -12.83 -2.32
CA ASN A 206 -21.98 -13.63 -3.42
C ASN A 206 -22.92 -14.81 -3.66
N THR A 207 -23.47 -14.87 -4.87
CA THR A 207 -24.18 -16.02 -5.40
C THR A 207 -23.21 -17.20 -5.44
N TYR A 208 -23.23 -18.02 -4.39
CA TYR A 208 -22.71 -19.38 -4.44
C TYR A 208 -23.49 -20.11 -5.54
N THR A 209 -22.83 -20.39 -6.66
CA THR A 209 -23.28 -21.40 -7.62
C THR A 209 -23.14 -22.77 -6.94
N PRO A 210 -24.24 -23.48 -6.63
CA PRO A 210 -24.14 -24.83 -6.10
C PRO A 210 -23.58 -25.79 -7.15
N PRO A 211 -22.79 -26.80 -6.76
CA PRO A 211 -22.21 -27.77 -7.68
C PRO A 211 -23.29 -28.62 -8.36
N ALA A 212 -23.08 -28.92 -9.65
CA ALA A 212 -23.99 -29.69 -10.48
C ALA A 212 -24.31 -31.06 -9.87
N GLN A 213 -25.58 -31.30 -9.55
CA GLN A 213 -26.07 -32.62 -9.19
C GLN A 213 -26.13 -33.51 -10.43
N GLN A 214 -25.33 -34.58 -10.40
CA GLN A 214 -25.40 -35.70 -11.33
C GLN A 214 -26.78 -36.35 -11.28
N GLY A 215 -27.35 -36.59 -12.46
CA GLY A 215 -28.70 -37.09 -12.65
C GLY A 215 -28.93 -38.50 -12.11
N PHE A 216 -30.14 -38.73 -11.59
CA PHE A 216 -30.67 -40.07 -11.34
C PHE A 216 -32.11 -40.17 -11.87
N GLY A 217 -32.25 -41.09 -12.83
CA GLY A 217 -33.41 -41.86 -13.27
C GLY A 217 -34.83 -41.41 -12.92
N GLY A 218 -35.59 -41.09 -13.97
CA GLY A 218 -37.04 -41.00 -13.93
C GLY A 218 -37.72 -42.35 -13.68
N TYR A 219 -38.91 -42.28 -13.10
CA TYR A 219 -39.87 -43.38 -12.97
C TYR A 219 -41.01 -43.18 -13.98
N PRO A 220 -41.49 -44.23 -14.64
CA PRO A 220 -42.82 -44.21 -15.24
C PRO A 220 -43.65 -45.41 -14.77
N PRO A 221 -44.92 -45.47 -15.22
CA PRO A 221 -46.15 -45.20 -14.46
C PRO A 221 -46.59 -46.30 -13.48
#